data_AF-A0A7J6N9Y9-F1
#
_entry.id   AF-A0A7J6N9Y9-F1
#
_cell.length_a   1.000
_cell.length_b   1.000
_cell.length_c   1.000
_cell.angle_alpha   90.00
_cell.angle_beta   90.00
_cell.angle_gamma   90.00
#
_symmetry.space_group_name_H-M   'P 1'
#
loop_
_entity.id
_entity.type
_entity.pdbx_description
1 polymer ?
#
loop_
_entity_poly.entity_id
_entity_poly.type
_entity_poly.pdbx_seq_one_letter_code
_entity_poly.pdbx_strand_id
1 'polypeptide(L)'
;MTPQPLCDEGLRCHTQDIDKQGREEQPLLPSPSTLSQPSLNEGSQQDPDGPCPSLSPSTIREALDSKKKSLSLSSSPMDEYDDFDLTKSELHLLGPSKDEVKRQRCFRVIDEKMIQNHESLADLFTEEKIISITKKLLDKVSKGPGITIPYTDGMVAKVRRLHPDERRDTSLQDFAVEIHFNEKTLKQVKSEINNNPQKKKEFNRLQQQQARGYDYSKKLIRELAPEFKEQMDLEIDQFLQLGYWEPVSKEELANIDKSKVIISRPLVQGSHKTTRCRLVSDARYVNFFTPKAGRTKEDPFWMTSLARSRYQKGHEVWFLDLKKAFYRIRQGGKRVSYLKFNGLFYKSSRIIFGVQHGPSSLYAATLLMEQLAYAVFDIIMELQDEESVLYNFRFEDKPVHRDDIEITLAYFFDDFMISGPPLLVEIFKRLLGVGVTLIGFEFPPQIR
;
A
#
# COMPACT_ATOMS: atom_id res chain seq x y z
N MET A 1 -18.19 20.53 -45.21
CA MET A 1 -17.07 20.29 -46.15
C MET A 1 -15.97 19.60 -45.37
N THR A 2 -15.84 18.30 -45.62
CA THR A 2 -14.81 17.41 -45.08
C THR A 2 -13.51 17.62 -45.85
N PRO A 3 -12.34 17.50 -45.21
CA PRO A 3 -11.16 17.00 -45.88
C PRO A 3 -10.72 15.65 -45.29
N GLN A 4 -10.39 14.76 -46.22
CA GLN A 4 -9.94 13.38 -46.07
C GLN A 4 -8.52 13.24 -45.48
N PRO A 5 -8.14 12.03 -45.04
CA PRO A 5 -6.88 11.73 -44.38
C PRO A 5 -5.75 11.40 -45.38
N LEU A 6 -4.50 11.53 -44.93
CA LEU A 6 -3.33 10.98 -45.59
C LEU A 6 -2.85 9.73 -44.82
N CYS A 7 -2.75 8.62 -45.54
CA CYS A 7 -2.02 7.41 -45.19
C CYS A 7 -0.56 7.49 -45.71
N ASP A 8 0.20 6.44 -45.38
CA ASP A 8 1.59 6.10 -45.75
C ASP A 8 2.62 6.47 -44.66
N GLU A 9 3.55 5.62 -44.23
CA GLU A 9 4.08 4.38 -44.79
C GLU A 9 4.81 3.59 -43.68
N GLY A 10 4.94 2.27 -43.83
CA GLY A 10 5.62 1.40 -42.87
C GLY A 10 7.15 1.43 -42.95
N LEU A 11 7.82 1.08 -41.87
CA LEU A 11 9.24 0.71 -41.90
C LEU A 11 9.58 -0.37 -40.88
N ARG A 12 10.19 -1.42 -41.42
CA ARG A 12 10.63 -2.66 -40.79
C ARG A 12 11.79 -2.40 -39.82
N CYS A 13 11.75 -3.07 -38.67
CA CYS A 13 12.87 -3.15 -37.74
C CYS A 13 13.96 -4.08 -38.31
N HIS A 14 15.13 -3.54 -38.64
CA HIS A 14 16.35 -4.30 -38.86
C HIS A 14 17.04 -4.57 -37.52
N THR A 15 17.14 -5.84 -37.13
CA THR A 15 18.15 -6.33 -36.18
C THR A 15 19.46 -6.53 -36.94
N GLN A 16 20.51 -5.81 -36.52
CA GLN A 16 21.89 -6.09 -36.93
C GLN A 16 22.68 -6.51 -35.68
N ASP A 17 23.16 -7.74 -35.73
CA ASP A 17 24.25 -8.26 -34.90
C ASP A 17 25.55 -7.54 -35.27
N ILE A 18 26.28 -7.07 -34.26
CA ILE A 18 27.65 -6.56 -34.41
C ILE A 18 28.58 -7.50 -33.68
N ASP A 19 29.20 -8.39 -34.45
CA ASP A 19 30.43 -9.07 -34.09
C ASP A 19 31.58 -8.07 -33.99
N LYS A 20 32.40 -8.23 -32.95
CA LYS A 20 33.73 -7.63 -32.84
C LYS A 20 34.76 -8.74 -32.91
N GLN A 21 35.45 -8.84 -34.04
CA GLN A 21 36.77 -9.45 -34.11
C GLN A 21 37.85 -8.39 -34.27
N GLY A 22 39.01 -8.67 -33.69
CA GLY A 22 40.22 -7.89 -33.86
C GLY A 22 41.35 -8.39 -32.96
N ARG A 23 41.97 -9.51 -33.34
CA ARG A 23 43.42 -9.72 -33.24
C ARG A 23 43.84 -10.99 -34.00
N GLU A 24 44.67 -10.77 -35.01
CA GLU A 24 45.36 -11.75 -35.84
C GLU A 24 46.61 -12.30 -35.12
N GLU A 25 46.88 -13.59 -35.29
CA GLU A 25 48.16 -14.15 -35.80
C GLU A 25 48.06 -15.70 -35.91
N GLN A 26 47.68 -16.16 -37.10
CA GLN A 26 48.23 -17.23 -37.97
C GLN A 26 48.89 -18.56 -37.45
N PRO A 27 49.01 -19.63 -38.29
CA PRO A 27 48.23 -20.86 -38.15
C PRO A 27 49.07 -22.17 -38.10
N LEU A 28 48.43 -23.31 -37.80
CA LEU A 28 48.79 -24.64 -38.33
C LEU A 28 47.55 -25.58 -38.30
N LEU A 29 47.15 -26.09 -39.48
CA LEU A 29 46.14 -27.14 -39.77
C LEU A 29 46.72 -28.57 -39.51
N PRO A 30 46.02 -29.73 -39.73
CA PRO A 30 44.58 -30.00 -40.00
C PRO A 30 43.93 -31.22 -39.26
N SER A 31 42.59 -31.14 -39.10
CA SER A 31 41.52 -32.14 -39.43
C SER A 31 41.38 -33.52 -38.67
N PRO A 32 40.32 -34.34 -38.91
CA PRO A 32 38.88 -34.11 -38.60
C PRO A 32 38.13 -35.39 -38.09
N SER A 33 36.87 -35.27 -37.63
CA SER A 33 35.79 -36.29 -37.79
C SER A 33 34.45 -35.78 -37.21
N THR A 34 33.46 -35.42 -38.05
CA THR A 34 32.27 -36.21 -38.47
C THR A 34 31.16 -36.40 -37.42
N LEU A 35 29.97 -35.82 -37.63
CA LEU A 35 28.77 -36.47 -38.22
C LEU A 35 27.48 -35.64 -38.01
N SER A 36 26.80 -35.41 -39.14
CA SER A 36 25.34 -35.53 -39.37
C SER A 36 24.31 -34.53 -38.80
N GLN A 37 23.84 -33.68 -39.72
CA GLN A 37 22.45 -33.23 -39.95
C GLN A 37 21.49 -34.42 -40.28
N PRO A 38 20.13 -34.30 -40.43
CA PRO A 38 19.39 -33.18 -41.06
C PRO A 38 17.92 -32.90 -40.57
N SER A 39 17.38 -31.67 -40.80
CA SER A 39 16.28 -31.27 -41.75
C SER A 39 14.86 -31.75 -41.41
N LEU A 40 13.71 -31.10 -41.69
CA LEU A 40 13.25 -29.86 -42.36
C LEU A 40 11.69 -29.81 -42.22
N ASN A 41 11.08 -28.72 -42.72
CA ASN A 41 9.67 -28.43 -43.08
C ASN A 41 8.89 -27.56 -42.06
N GLU A 42 8.53 -26.30 -42.32
CA GLU A 42 7.83 -25.59 -43.43
C GLU A 42 6.29 -25.75 -43.46
N GLY A 43 5.61 -24.58 -43.51
CA GLY A 43 4.18 -24.35 -43.83
C GLY A 43 3.26 -24.20 -42.61
N SER A 44 2.35 -23.22 -42.48
CA SER A 44 1.75 -22.26 -43.42
C SER A 44 1.01 -21.15 -42.63
N GLN A 45 0.87 -19.96 -43.24
CA GLN A 45 0.00 -18.85 -42.80
C GLN A 45 -1.46 -19.07 -43.23
N GLN A 46 -2.44 -18.61 -42.43
CA GLN A 46 -3.81 -18.29 -42.84
C GLN A 46 -4.44 -17.26 -41.88
N ASP A 47 -5.32 -16.42 -42.44
CA ASP A 47 -5.87 -15.14 -41.94
C ASP A 47 -6.77 -15.20 -40.67
N PRO A 48 -6.98 -14.07 -39.97
CA PRO A 48 -7.94 -13.95 -38.88
C PRO A 48 -9.20 -13.19 -39.33
N ASP A 49 -10.31 -13.89 -39.55
CA ASP A 49 -11.67 -13.32 -39.44
C ASP A 49 -12.70 -14.45 -39.33
N GLY A 50 -13.25 -14.65 -38.13
CA GLY A 50 -14.30 -15.63 -37.87
C GLY A 50 -14.71 -15.69 -36.38
N PRO A 51 -16.02 -15.78 -36.06
CA PRO A 51 -16.54 -15.55 -34.70
C PRO A 51 -16.27 -16.72 -33.74
N CYS A 52 -16.13 -16.41 -32.44
CA CYS A 52 -16.00 -17.39 -31.36
C CYS A 52 -17.17 -18.38 -31.33
N PRO A 53 -16.92 -19.69 -31.16
CA PRO A 53 -17.98 -20.65 -30.91
C PRO A 53 -18.45 -20.54 -29.45
N SER A 54 -19.74 -20.23 -29.26
CA SER A 54 -20.42 -20.34 -27.98
C SER A 54 -20.58 -21.83 -27.62
N LEU A 55 -19.99 -22.27 -26.51
CA LEU A 55 -20.21 -23.61 -25.95
C LEU A 55 -21.61 -23.71 -25.35
N SER A 56 -22.35 -24.76 -25.67
CA SER A 56 -23.69 -25.00 -25.15
C SER A 56 -23.65 -25.41 -23.66
N PRO A 57 -24.67 -25.03 -22.86
CA PRO A 57 -24.76 -25.38 -21.42
C PRO A 57 -24.68 -26.88 -21.10
N SER A 58 -24.96 -27.76 -22.07
CA SER A 58 -24.83 -29.21 -21.95
C SER A 58 -23.38 -29.68 -21.77
N THR A 59 -22.42 -29.05 -22.44
CA THR A 59 -21.00 -29.43 -22.42
C THR A 59 -20.32 -29.07 -21.10
N ILE A 60 -20.82 -28.03 -20.41
CA ILE A 60 -20.35 -27.62 -19.08
C ILE A 60 -20.86 -28.58 -17.99
N ARG A 61 -22.02 -29.20 -18.20
CA ARG A 61 -22.65 -30.12 -17.23
C ARG A 61 -21.94 -31.47 -17.19
N GLU A 62 -21.52 -32.01 -18.34
CA GLU A 62 -20.76 -33.26 -18.41
C GLU A 62 -19.35 -33.15 -17.80
N ALA A 63 -18.72 -31.98 -17.89
CA ALA A 63 -17.43 -31.71 -17.26
C ALA A 63 -17.50 -31.66 -15.71
N LEU A 64 -18.65 -31.28 -15.14
CA LEU A 64 -18.85 -31.21 -13.69
C LEU A 64 -19.26 -32.57 -13.08
N ASP A 65 -19.98 -33.40 -13.82
CA ASP A 65 -20.40 -34.72 -13.35
C ASP A 65 -19.26 -35.76 -13.37
N SER A 66 -18.28 -35.61 -14.26
CA SER A 66 -17.07 -36.46 -14.24
C SER A 66 -16.17 -36.22 -13.01
N LYS A 67 -16.24 -35.03 -12.40
CA LYS A 67 -15.40 -34.64 -11.25
C LYS A 67 -15.98 -35.07 -9.90
N LYS A 68 -17.28 -35.41 -9.84
CA LYS A 68 -17.94 -35.94 -8.64
C LYS A 68 -17.74 -37.45 -8.44
N LYS A 69 -17.26 -38.17 -9.45
CA LYS A 69 -17.07 -39.63 -9.40
C LYS A 69 -15.72 -40.10 -8.83
N SER A 70 -14.81 -39.18 -8.48
CA SER A 70 -13.45 -39.51 -8.01
C SER A 70 -13.18 -39.24 -6.52
N LEU A 71 -14.21 -38.91 -5.72
CA LEU A 71 -14.05 -38.66 -4.28
C LEU A 71 -15.13 -39.42 -3.49
N SER A 72 -14.95 -40.74 -3.39
CA SER A 72 -15.62 -41.56 -2.39
C SER A 72 -14.67 -42.68 -1.99
N LEU A 73 -14.11 -42.62 -0.77
CA LEU A 73 -13.69 -43.75 0.09
C LEU A 73 -12.91 -43.21 1.30
N SER A 74 -13.60 -43.03 2.43
CA SER A 74 -13.11 -43.47 3.75
C SER A 74 -14.24 -43.35 4.78
N SER A 75 -14.35 -44.36 5.62
CA SER A 75 -15.51 -44.82 6.37
C SER A 75 -15.56 -44.39 7.84
N SER A 76 -16.81 -44.28 8.37
CA SER A 76 -17.28 -44.53 9.76
C SER A 76 -17.14 -43.44 10.84
N PRO A 77 -17.96 -43.44 11.91
CA PRO A 77 -19.42 -43.67 11.98
C PRO A 77 -20.14 -42.51 12.72
N MET A 78 -21.40 -42.28 12.36
CA MET A 78 -22.38 -41.46 13.09
C MET A 78 -23.32 -42.43 13.83
N ASP A 79 -23.37 -42.30 15.15
CA ASP A 79 -24.54 -42.66 15.95
C ASP A 79 -24.91 -41.41 16.78
N GLU A 80 -26.22 -41.14 16.79
CA GLU A 80 -26.98 -40.32 17.74
C GLU A 80 -26.64 -38.82 17.84
N TYR A 81 -27.49 -37.98 17.23
CA TYR A 81 -28.13 -36.87 17.95
C TYR A 81 -29.49 -36.54 17.33
N ASP A 82 -30.46 -36.47 18.22
CA ASP A 82 -31.90 -36.29 18.02
C ASP A 82 -32.31 -35.09 17.15
N ASP A 83 -33.45 -35.28 16.49
CA ASP A 83 -34.30 -34.24 15.91
C ASP A 83 -34.59 -33.13 16.94
N PHE A 84 -33.93 -31.98 16.79
CA PHE A 84 -34.37 -30.74 17.43
C PHE A 84 -35.33 -30.00 16.47
N ASP A 85 -36.60 -30.39 16.55
CA ASP A 85 -37.71 -29.70 15.90
C ASP A 85 -38.02 -28.40 16.69
N LEU A 86 -37.30 -27.32 16.37
CA LEU A 86 -37.60 -25.99 16.90
C LEU A 86 -38.88 -25.47 16.24
N THR A 87 -40.00 -25.70 16.92
CA THR A 87 -41.30 -25.11 16.58
C THR A 87 -41.20 -23.58 16.44
N LYS A 88 -41.86 -23.05 15.39
CA LYS A 88 -41.97 -21.61 15.06
C LYS A 88 -42.41 -20.68 16.21
N SER A 89 -42.82 -21.24 17.35
CA SER A 89 -43.26 -20.55 18.56
C SER A 89 -42.13 -20.08 19.49
N GLU A 90 -40.89 -20.58 19.36
CA GLU A 90 -39.78 -20.18 20.24
C GLU A 90 -38.91 -19.04 19.68
N LEU A 91 -39.10 -18.65 18.41
CA LEU A 91 -38.39 -17.55 17.76
C LEU A 91 -38.84 -16.14 18.20
N HIS A 92 -39.92 -16.03 19.00
CA HIS A 92 -40.43 -14.75 19.51
C HIS A 92 -39.93 -14.36 20.91
N LEU A 93 -39.07 -15.18 21.54
CA LEU A 93 -38.56 -14.93 22.90
C LEU A 93 -37.09 -14.50 22.98
N LEU A 94 -36.38 -14.46 21.86
CA LEU A 94 -35.07 -13.83 21.80
C LEU A 94 -35.29 -12.34 21.55
N GLY A 95 -35.22 -11.55 22.62
CA GLY A 95 -35.15 -10.09 22.51
C GLY A 95 -34.04 -9.67 21.53
N PRO A 96 -34.08 -8.43 21.01
CA PRO A 96 -33.11 -7.97 20.03
C PRO A 96 -31.69 -8.22 20.54
N SER A 97 -30.83 -8.71 19.65
CA SER A 97 -29.43 -8.97 20.00
C SER A 97 -28.77 -7.68 20.54
N LYS A 98 -27.71 -7.79 21.35
CA LYS A 98 -26.99 -6.59 21.85
C LYS A 98 -26.55 -5.66 20.71
N ASP A 99 -26.19 -6.23 19.57
CA ASP A 99 -25.80 -5.48 18.37
C ASP A 99 -27.01 -4.80 17.70
N GLU A 100 -28.16 -5.45 17.70
CA GLU A 100 -29.42 -4.88 17.21
C GLU A 100 -29.94 -3.75 18.10
N VAL A 101 -29.83 -3.87 19.43
CA VAL A 101 -30.13 -2.79 20.37
C VAL A 101 -29.18 -1.60 20.17
N LYS A 102 -27.88 -1.86 19.94
CA LYS A 102 -26.89 -0.81 19.65
C LYS A 102 -27.18 -0.11 18.33
N ARG A 103 -27.54 -0.87 17.29
CA ARG A 103 -27.96 -0.37 15.98
C ARG A 103 -29.21 0.49 16.08
N GLN A 104 -30.26 0.00 16.72
CA GLN A 104 -31.49 0.76 16.96
C GLN A 104 -31.22 2.05 17.74
N ARG A 105 -30.32 2.03 18.73
CA ARG A 105 -29.91 3.24 19.45
C ARG A 105 -29.20 4.24 18.54
N CYS A 106 -28.28 3.80 17.68
CA CYS A 106 -27.55 4.69 16.77
C CYS A 106 -28.48 5.34 15.75
N PHE A 107 -29.34 4.55 15.09
CA PHE A 107 -30.35 5.08 14.16
C PHE A 107 -31.30 6.05 14.86
N ARG A 108 -31.78 5.70 16.07
CA ARG A 108 -32.64 6.59 16.83
C ARG A 108 -31.96 7.90 17.18
N VAL A 109 -30.68 7.89 17.57
CA VAL A 109 -29.91 9.12 17.85
C VAL A 109 -29.69 9.96 16.59
N ILE A 110 -29.41 9.32 15.45
CA ILE A 110 -29.28 10.00 14.15
C ILE A 110 -30.61 10.66 13.78
N ASP A 111 -31.70 9.91 13.82
CA ASP A 111 -33.04 10.40 13.51
C ASP A 111 -33.50 11.48 14.50
N GLU A 112 -33.31 11.28 15.81
CA GLU A 112 -33.61 12.26 16.85
C GLU A 112 -32.83 13.56 16.62
N LYS A 113 -31.52 13.49 16.31
CA LYS A 113 -30.72 14.71 16.03
C LYS A 113 -31.15 15.41 14.74
N MET A 114 -31.46 14.66 13.69
CA MET A 114 -31.97 15.24 12.44
C MET A 114 -33.36 15.88 12.60
N ILE A 115 -34.21 15.30 13.46
CA ILE A 115 -35.57 15.78 13.71
C ILE A 115 -35.58 16.94 14.72
N GLN A 116 -34.81 16.86 15.82
CA GLN A 116 -34.86 17.82 16.92
C GLN A 116 -34.16 19.15 16.61
N ASN A 117 -33.07 19.14 15.84
CA ASN A 117 -32.29 20.36 15.63
C ASN A 117 -32.69 21.15 14.38
N HIS A 118 -33.51 20.59 13.49
CA HIS A 118 -33.72 21.11 12.12
C HIS A 118 -32.41 21.38 11.36
N GLU A 119 -31.29 20.84 11.85
CA GLU A 119 -29.97 20.95 11.27
C GLU A 119 -29.75 19.76 10.34
N SER A 120 -29.14 20.01 9.19
CA SER A 120 -28.65 18.91 8.36
C SER A 120 -27.62 18.14 9.18
N LEU A 121 -27.56 16.81 9.04
CA LEU A 121 -26.46 16.02 9.60
C LEU A 121 -25.09 16.60 9.18
N ALA A 122 -25.01 17.26 8.02
CA ALA A 122 -23.81 17.95 7.57
C ALA A 122 -23.41 19.15 8.46
N ASP A 123 -24.37 19.84 9.08
CA ASP A 123 -24.13 21.02 9.93
C ASP A 123 -23.52 20.61 11.27
N LEU A 124 -23.80 19.39 11.74
CA LEU A 124 -23.16 18.82 12.94
C LEU A 124 -21.67 18.50 12.73
N PHE A 125 -21.25 18.31 11.48
CA PHE A 125 -19.91 17.92 11.05
C PHE A 125 -19.18 19.07 10.35
N THR A 126 -19.18 20.26 10.97
CA THR A 126 -18.37 21.38 10.49
C THR A 126 -16.88 21.04 10.55
N GLU A 127 -16.12 21.58 9.59
CA GLU A 127 -14.67 21.38 9.54
C GLU A 127 -13.97 21.82 10.83
N GLU A 128 -14.37 22.96 11.40
CA GLU A 128 -13.83 23.46 12.67
C GLU A 128 -14.04 22.48 13.84
N LYS A 129 -15.23 21.87 13.92
CA LYS A 129 -15.56 20.91 14.97
C LYS A 129 -14.79 19.62 14.80
N ILE A 130 -14.70 19.11 13.57
CA ILE A 130 -13.87 17.94 13.24
C ILE A 130 -12.42 18.21 13.63
N ILE A 131 -11.84 19.32 13.18
CA ILE A 131 -10.46 19.71 13.51
C ILE A 131 -10.25 19.76 15.02
N SER A 132 -11.13 20.44 15.76
CA SER A 132 -11.02 20.61 17.21
C SER A 132 -11.00 19.26 17.94
N ILE A 133 -11.95 18.37 17.62
CA ILE A 133 -12.05 17.05 18.24
C ILE A 133 -10.86 16.17 17.85
N THR A 134 -10.49 16.13 16.56
CA THR A 134 -9.35 15.34 16.09
C THR A 134 -8.04 15.79 16.74
N LYS A 135 -7.79 17.09 16.90
CA LYS A 135 -6.61 17.61 17.60
C LYS A 135 -6.57 17.17 19.06
N LYS A 136 -7.70 17.25 19.78
CA LYS A 136 -7.79 16.77 21.17
C LYS A 136 -7.46 15.28 21.27
N LEU A 137 -8.00 14.45 20.37
CA LEU A 137 -7.71 13.01 20.35
C LEU A 137 -6.22 12.76 20.05
N LEU A 138 -5.67 13.39 19.02
CA LEU A 138 -4.26 13.27 18.65
C LEU A 138 -3.31 13.74 19.75
N ASP A 139 -3.64 14.81 20.48
CA ASP A 139 -2.85 15.27 21.63
C ASP A 139 -2.80 14.19 22.73
N LYS A 140 -3.93 13.53 23.00
CA LYS A 140 -3.99 12.45 24.00
C LYS A 140 -3.24 11.20 23.50
N VAL A 141 -3.43 10.80 22.23
CA VAL A 141 -2.69 9.69 21.60
C VAL A 141 -1.18 9.96 21.60
N SER A 142 -0.75 11.20 21.37
CA SER A 142 0.67 11.56 21.32
C SER A 142 1.41 11.46 22.66
N LYS A 143 0.67 11.51 23.77
CA LYS A 143 1.18 11.30 25.14
C LYS A 143 1.22 9.83 25.54
N GLY A 144 0.56 8.97 24.76
CA GLY A 144 0.52 7.52 24.99
C GLY A 144 1.84 6.81 24.66
N PRO A 145 1.94 5.51 24.97
CA PRO A 145 3.15 4.71 24.74
C PRO A 145 3.49 4.52 23.24
N GLY A 146 2.58 4.88 22.34
CA GLY A 146 2.64 4.56 20.92
C GLY A 146 1.78 3.35 20.58
N ILE A 147 1.52 3.20 19.29
CA ILE A 147 0.82 2.10 18.65
C ILE A 147 1.85 1.02 18.35
N THR A 148 1.79 -0.11 19.04
CA THR A 148 2.55 -1.29 18.59
C THR A 148 1.99 -1.68 17.24
N ILE A 149 2.85 -1.69 16.21
CA ILE A 149 2.42 -2.05 14.87
C ILE A 149 2.13 -3.54 14.87
N PRO A 150 0.87 -3.95 14.68
CA PRO A 150 0.52 -5.35 14.62
C PRO A 150 1.31 -6.04 13.49
N TYR A 151 1.61 -7.32 13.69
CA TYR A 151 2.33 -8.17 12.72
C TYR A 151 3.81 -7.83 12.47
N THR A 152 4.38 -6.83 13.15
CA THR A 152 5.84 -6.60 13.13
C THR A 152 6.41 -6.71 14.54
N ASP A 153 7.20 -7.76 14.78
CA ASP A 153 7.94 -7.90 16.03
C ASP A 153 8.91 -6.72 16.21
N GLY A 154 8.50 -5.73 17.00
CA GLY A 154 9.32 -4.59 17.39
C GLY A 154 9.39 -3.43 16.42
N MET A 155 8.28 -3.08 15.78
CA MET A 155 8.04 -1.71 15.31
C MET A 155 6.91 -1.08 16.13
N VAL A 156 7.05 0.20 16.43
CA VAL A 156 6.06 1.01 17.16
C VAL A 156 5.81 2.27 16.35
N ALA A 157 4.58 2.48 15.90
CA ALA A 157 4.14 3.75 15.34
C ALA A 157 3.79 4.70 16.48
N LYS A 158 4.29 5.93 16.44
CA LYS A 158 4.00 6.96 17.43
C LYS A 158 3.43 8.17 16.73
N VAL A 159 2.39 8.74 17.31
CA VAL A 159 1.95 10.08 16.95
C VAL A 159 2.72 11.05 17.81
N ARG A 160 3.27 12.10 17.20
CA ARG A 160 3.93 13.19 17.93
C ARG A 160 3.44 14.53 17.40
N ARG A 161 3.21 15.48 18.30
CA ARG A 161 2.99 16.88 17.94
C ARG A 161 4.27 17.48 17.35
N LEU A 162 4.14 18.14 16.21
CA LEU A 162 5.25 18.82 15.55
C LEU A 162 5.65 20.09 16.30
N HIS A 163 6.95 20.36 16.36
CA HIS A 163 7.46 21.65 16.80
C HIS A 163 7.05 22.74 15.79
N PRO A 164 6.85 24.00 16.21
CA PRO A 164 6.54 25.11 15.29
C PRO A 164 7.53 25.27 14.14
N ASP A 165 8.81 25.03 14.40
CA ASP A 165 9.90 25.14 13.39
C ASP A 165 10.05 23.88 12.53
N GLU A 166 9.36 22.79 12.86
CA GLU A 166 9.41 21.60 12.04
C GLU A 166 8.60 21.81 10.77
N ARG A 167 9.20 21.39 9.66
CA ARG A 167 8.57 21.42 8.35
C ARG A 167 7.24 20.66 8.33
N ARG A 168 6.23 21.27 7.71
CA ARG A 168 4.90 20.69 7.50
C ARG A 168 4.70 20.23 6.06
N ASP A 169 3.93 19.16 5.94
CA ASP A 169 3.56 18.45 4.72
C ASP A 169 2.25 18.95 4.13
N THR A 170 1.38 19.51 4.98
CA THR A 170 0.08 20.11 4.66
C THR A 170 -0.12 21.38 5.49
N SER A 171 -1.07 22.22 5.11
CA SER A 171 -1.37 23.47 5.82
C SER A 171 -1.93 23.25 7.24
N LEU A 172 -2.63 22.15 7.48
CA LEU A 172 -3.23 21.85 8.78
C LEU A 172 -2.37 20.90 9.64
N GLN A 173 -1.28 20.34 9.12
CA GLN A 173 -0.52 19.30 9.83
C GLN A 173 0.03 19.81 11.15
N ASP A 174 -0.49 19.32 12.27
CA ASP A 174 0.04 19.58 13.62
C ASP A 174 0.76 18.38 14.21
N PHE A 175 0.58 17.20 13.61
CA PHE A 175 1.11 15.94 14.11
C PHE A 175 1.87 15.20 13.01
N ALA A 176 2.77 14.32 13.42
CA ALA A 176 3.42 13.37 12.54
C ALA A 176 3.33 11.95 13.09
N VAL A 177 3.25 11.00 12.17
CA VAL A 177 3.40 9.58 12.46
C VAL A 177 4.87 9.20 12.31
N GLU A 178 5.46 8.67 13.38
CA GLU A 178 6.84 8.22 13.44
C GLU A 178 6.93 6.71 13.66
N ILE A 179 7.85 6.05 12.98
CA ILE A 179 8.10 4.62 13.15
C ILE A 179 9.38 4.41 13.94
N HIS A 180 9.25 3.77 15.10
CA HIS A 180 10.34 3.45 16.01
C HIS A 180 10.60 1.95 15.97
N PHE A 181 11.88 1.56 15.93
CA PHE A 181 12.27 0.15 16.02
C PHE A 181 12.68 -0.20 17.45
N ASN A 182 12.25 -1.36 17.91
CA ASN A 182 12.71 -1.94 19.16
C ASN A 182 14.18 -2.37 19.01
N GLU A 183 15.05 -1.87 19.88
CA GLU A 183 16.47 -2.24 19.89
C GLU A 183 16.70 -3.74 20.07
N LYS A 184 15.81 -4.43 20.80
CA LYS A 184 15.85 -5.90 20.91
C LYS A 184 15.64 -6.58 19.56
N THR A 185 14.64 -6.14 18.80
CA THR A 185 14.39 -6.64 17.44
C THR A 185 15.57 -6.40 16.53
N LEU A 186 16.20 -5.23 16.58
CA LEU A 186 17.37 -4.95 15.73
C LEU A 186 18.56 -5.83 16.07
N LYS A 187 18.77 -6.12 17.36
CA LYS A 187 19.77 -7.10 17.79
C LYS A 187 19.44 -8.50 17.28
N GLN A 188 18.16 -8.90 17.34
CA GLN A 188 17.70 -10.18 16.82
C GLN A 188 17.90 -10.29 15.30
N VAL A 189 17.52 -9.27 14.53
CA VAL A 189 17.75 -9.23 13.08
C VAL A 189 19.23 -9.40 12.76
N LYS A 190 20.12 -8.72 13.49
CA LYS A 190 21.58 -8.89 13.34
C LYS A 190 22.05 -10.30 13.70
N SER A 191 21.54 -10.90 14.78
CA SER A 191 21.91 -12.26 15.17
C SER A 191 21.43 -13.29 14.15
N GLU A 192 20.24 -13.11 13.56
CA GLU A 192 19.71 -13.99 12.53
C GLU A 192 20.59 -14.02 11.28
N ILE A 193 21.19 -12.90 10.88
CA ILE A 193 22.15 -12.86 9.77
C ILE A 193 23.36 -13.75 10.08
N ASN A 194 23.88 -13.66 11.30
CA ASN A 194 25.08 -14.39 11.69
C ASN A 194 24.83 -15.89 11.90
N ASN A 195 23.64 -16.24 12.41
CA ASN A 195 23.27 -17.60 12.78
C ASN A 195 22.67 -18.41 11.62
N ASN A 196 22.22 -17.76 10.54
CA ASN A 196 21.67 -18.43 9.36
C ASN A 196 22.69 -18.41 8.19
N PRO A 197 23.29 -19.55 7.80
CA PRO A 197 24.30 -19.60 6.75
C PRO A 197 23.83 -19.06 5.39
N GLN A 198 22.56 -19.26 5.03
CA GLN A 198 22.00 -18.77 3.78
C GLN A 198 21.87 -17.23 3.80
N LYS A 199 21.31 -16.67 4.87
CA LYS A 199 21.24 -15.20 5.06
C LYS A 199 22.64 -14.59 5.09
N LYS A 200 23.60 -15.22 5.75
CA LYS A 200 25.00 -14.77 5.79
C LYS A 200 25.65 -14.77 4.41
N LYS A 201 25.42 -15.82 3.61
CA LYS A 201 25.91 -15.90 2.22
C LYS A 201 25.32 -14.80 1.36
N GLU A 202 24.01 -14.56 1.45
CA GLU A 202 23.34 -13.48 0.71
C GLU A 202 23.82 -12.10 1.16
N PHE A 203 23.95 -11.89 2.46
CA PHE A 203 24.49 -10.68 3.06
C PHE A 203 25.89 -10.37 2.52
N ASN A 204 26.80 -11.35 2.54
CA ASN A 204 28.15 -11.19 2.01
C ASN A 204 28.15 -10.88 0.51
N ARG A 205 27.28 -11.52 -0.27
CA ARG A 205 27.13 -11.25 -1.71
C ARG A 205 26.71 -9.80 -1.97
N LEU A 206 25.68 -9.31 -1.26
CA LEU A 206 25.21 -7.93 -1.40
C LEU A 206 26.23 -6.92 -0.89
N GLN A 207 26.91 -7.22 0.22
CA GLN A 207 28.01 -6.40 0.73
C GLN A 207 29.12 -6.26 -0.31
N GLN A 208 29.51 -7.35 -0.98
CA GLN A 208 30.50 -7.30 -2.06
C GLN A 208 30.00 -6.48 -3.26
N GLN A 209 28.71 -6.62 -3.64
CA GLN A 209 28.12 -5.83 -4.71
C GLN A 209 28.13 -4.32 -4.40
N GLN A 210 27.81 -3.95 -3.17
CA GLN A 210 27.88 -2.56 -2.72
C GLN A 210 29.30 -2.03 -2.53
N ALA A 211 30.22 -2.85 -2.01
CA ALA A 211 31.62 -2.46 -1.84
C ALA A 211 32.29 -2.17 -3.19
N ARG A 212 31.85 -2.86 -4.26
CA ARG A 212 32.24 -2.53 -5.64
C ARG A 212 31.72 -1.17 -6.12
N GLY A 213 30.87 -0.50 -5.33
CA GLY A 213 30.68 0.95 -5.36
C GLY A 213 30.06 1.52 -6.64
N TYR A 214 29.53 0.68 -7.53
CA TYR A 214 28.97 1.16 -8.79
C TYR A 214 27.63 1.84 -8.55
N ASP A 215 27.71 3.14 -8.36
CA ASP A 215 26.59 4.04 -8.59
C ASP A 215 26.28 4.08 -10.09
N TYR A 216 25.47 3.14 -10.56
CA TYR A 216 24.99 3.10 -11.94
C TYR A 216 23.98 4.22 -12.25
N SER A 217 23.50 4.98 -11.26
CA SER A 217 22.50 6.02 -11.48
C SER A 217 22.99 7.08 -12.46
N LYS A 218 24.26 7.51 -12.36
CA LYS A 218 24.87 8.46 -13.30
C LYS A 218 24.81 7.99 -14.75
N LYS A 219 25.14 6.72 -14.99
CA LYS A 219 25.10 6.13 -16.34
C LYS A 219 23.67 6.10 -16.86
N LEU A 220 22.74 5.60 -16.05
CA LEU A 220 21.33 5.49 -16.41
C LEU A 220 20.71 6.86 -16.70
N ILE A 221 21.02 7.88 -15.90
CA ILE A 221 20.55 9.25 -16.11
C ILE A 221 21.09 9.82 -17.43
N ARG A 222 22.37 9.59 -17.76
CA ARG A 222 22.94 10.05 -19.04
C ARG A 222 22.23 9.44 -20.24
N GLU A 223 21.83 8.18 -20.14
CA GLU A 223 21.13 7.41 -21.17
C GLU A 223 19.63 7.73 -21.28
N LEU A 224 19.04 8.45 -20.31
CA LEU A 224 17.66 8.90 -20.41
C LEU A 224 17.46 9.86 -21.59
N ALA A 225 16.33 9.70 -22.27
CA ALA A 225 15.84 10.68 -23.23
C ALA A 225 15.61 12.06 -22.54
N PRO A 226 15.78 13.20 -23.25
CA PRO A 226 15.68 14.54 -22.66
C PRO A 226 14.40 14.77 -21.84
N GLU A 227 13.25 14.30 -22.34
CA GLU A 227 11.96 14.44 -21.69
C GLU A 227 11.89 13.68 -20.35
N PHE A 228 12.58 12.54 -20.23
CA PHE A 228 12.65 11.80 -18.97
C PHE A 228 13.67 12.40 -18.00
N LYS A 229 14.72 13.05 -18.50
CA LYS A 229 15.64 13.82 -17.66
C LYS A 229 14.92 14.97 -16.99
N GLU A 230 14.20 15.78 -17.78
CA GLU A 230 13.39 16.89 -17.26
C GLU A 230 12.36 16.39 -16.23
N GLN A 231 11.64 15.31 -16.55
CA GLN A 231 10.67 14.73 -15.60
C GLN A 231 11.33 14.25 -14.29
N MET A 232 12.55 13.70 -14.38
CA MET A 232 13.30 13.26 -13.21
C MET A 232 13.86 14.41 -12.39
N ASP A 233 14.34 15.47 -13.04
CA ASP A 233 14.81 16.69 -12.37
C ASP A 233 13.65 17.34 -11.60
N LEU A 234 12.46 17.43 -12.21
CA LEU A 234 11.24 17.91 -11.54
C LEU A 234 10.85 17.04 -10.33
N GLU A 235 10.92 15.72 -10.43
CA GLU A 235 10.61 14.82 -9.29
C GLU A 235 11.61 15.00 -8.14
N ILE A 236 12.90 15.15 -8.45
CA ILE A 236 13.95 15.40 -7.44
C ILE A 236 13.78 16.77 -6.80
N ASP A 237 13.52 17.80 -7.60
CA ASP A 237 13.22 19.14 -7.10
C ASP A 237 12.01 19.12 -6.18
N GLN A 238 10.95 18.38 -6.51
CA GLN A 238 9.83 18.19 -5.60
C GLN A 238 10.23 17.49 -4.30
N PHE A 239 11.08 16.47 -4.35
CA PHE A 239 11.54 15.77 -3.13
C PHE A 239 12.34 16.69 -2.20
N LEU A 240 13.18 17.56 -2.77
CA LEU A 240 13.94 18.57 -2.03
C LEU A 240 13.02 19.67 -1.51
N GLN A 241 12.16 20.20 -2.39
CA GLN A 241 11.20 21.23 -2.07
C GLN A 241 10.24 20.80 -0.99
N LEU A 242 9.85 19.52 -0.92
CA LEU A 242 8.99 18.91 0.10
C LEU A 242 9.75 18.35 1.31
N GLY A 243 11.09 18.42 1.31
CA GLY A 243 11.91 17.97 2.43
C GLY A 243 11.80 16.47 2.68
N TYR A 244 11.40 15.71 1.66
CA TYR A 244 11.48 14.26 1.69
C TYR A 244 12.94 13.84 1.66
N TRP A 245 13.73 14.52 0.83
CA TRP A 245 15.17 14.36 0.73
C TRP A 245 15.85 15.68 1.10
N GLU A 246 17.00 15.57 1.75
CA GLU A 246 17.85 16.70 2.10
C GLU A 246 19.27 16.42 1.62
N PRO A 247 19.98 17.39 1.03
CA PRO A 247 21.38 17.23 0.71
C PRO A 247 22.21 16.92 1.96
N VAL A 248 23.16 16.00 1.83
CA VAL A 248 24.09 15.69 2.92
C VAL A 248 25.18 16.75 2.97
N SER A 249 25.45 17.29 4.17
CA SER A 249 26.56 18.24 4.39
C SER A 249 27.93 17.55 4.24
N LYS A 250 29.00 18.32 4.00
CA LYS A 250 30.35 17.75 3.84
C LYS A 250 30.81 17.04 5.11
N GLU A 251 30.44 17.57 6.26
CA GLU A 251 30.75 17.05 7.59
C GLU A 251 30.00 15.74 7.85
N GLU A 252 28.72 15.66 7.49
CA GLU A 252 27.95 14.42 7.58
C GLU A 252 28.49 13.35 6.64
N LEU A 253 28.89 13.73 5.41
CA LEU A 253 29.38 12.80 4.39
C LEU A 253 30.61 11.99 4.87
N ALA A 254 31.47 12.58 5.69
CA ALA A 254 32.63 11.91 6.28
C ALA A 254 32.22 10.79 7.26
N ASN A 255 31.04 10.90 7.87
CA ASN A 255 30.55 10.00 8.91
C ASN A 255 29.54 8.96 8.37
N ILE A 256 29.15 9.04 7.10
CA ILE A 256 28.23 8.08 6.49
C ILE A 256 28.93 6.73 6.29
N ASP A 257 28.31 5.68 6.83
CA ASP A 257 28.61 4.32 6.41
C ASP A 257 28.16 4.11 4.96
N LYS A 258 29.10 4.25 4.01
CA LYS A 258 28.86 4.14 2.57
C LYS A 258 28.30 2.77 2.17
N SER A 259 28.47 1.74 2.99
CA SER A 259 27.82 0.44 2.76
C SER A 259 26.31 0.51 3.05
N LYS A 260 25.82 1.43 3.86
CA LYS A 260 24.38 1.52 4.17
C LYS A 260 23.63 2.54 3.29
N VAL A 261 24.26 3.03 2.23
CA VAL A 261 23.66 4.00 1.32
C VAL A 261 22.78 3.28 0.29
N ILE A 262 21.57 3.80 0.13
CA ILE A 262 20.56 3.31 -0.79
C ILE A 262 20.78 3.98 -2.14
N ILE A 263 20.99 3.17 -3.18
CA ILE A 263 21.22 3.71 -4.52
C ILE A 263 19.86 3.90 -5.21
N SER A 264 19.53 5.15 -5.54
CA SER A 264 18.33 5.49 -6.28
C SER A 264 18.66 5.66 -7.76
N ARG A 265 17.80 5.14 -8.64
CA ARG A 265 17.99 5.18 -10.08
C ARG A 265 16.67 5.47 -10.79
N PRO A 266 16.71 6.10 -11.98
CA PRO A 266 15.51 6.25 -12.79
C PRO A 266 15.09 4.88 -13.35
N LEU A 267 13.78 4.70 -13.51
CA LEU A 267 13.17 3.60 -14.22
C LEU A 267 12.12 4.17 -15.19
N VAL A 268 12.36 4.00 -16.49
CA VAL A 268 11.37 4.30 -17.52
C VAL A 268 10.33 3.18 -17.54
N GLN A 269 9.06 3.57 -17.56
CA GLN A 269 7.91 2.69 -17.56
C GLN A 269 7.22 2.71 -18.94
N GLY A 270 6.39 1.71 -19.20
CA GLY A 270 5.59 1.68 -20.43
C GLY A 270 4.67 2.88 -20.56
N SER A 271 4.35 3.27 -21.80
CA SER A 271 3.54 4.45 -22.14
C SER A 271 2.14 4.49 -21.50
N HIS A 272 1.60 3.34 -21.12
CA HIS A 272 0.29 3.21 -20.46
C HIS A 272 0.29 3.59 -18.97
N LYS A 273 1.44 3.95 -18.38
CA LYS A 273 1.54 4.38 -16.98
C LYS A 273 1.44 5.90 -16.87
N THR A 274 0.72 6.37 -15.85
CA THR A 274 0.57 7.80 -15.52
C THR A 274 1.91 8.47 -15.22
N THR A 275 2.81 7.74 -14.54
CA THR A 275 4.21 8.14 -14.35
C THR A 275 5.09 7.37 -15.32
N ARG A 276 5.66 8.06 -16.32
CA ARG A 276 6.49 7.44 -17.37
C ARG A 276 7.94 7.23 -16.96
N CYS A 277 8.45 8.01 -16.01
CA CYS A 277 9.75 7.81 -15.39
C CYS A 277 9.64 7.99 -13.88
N ARG A 278 10.16 7.05 -13.11
CA ARG A 278 10.12 7.11 -11.62
C ARG A 278 11.46 6.75 -11.00
N LEU A 279 11.67 7.21 -9.76
CA LEU A 279 12.79 6.78 -8.93
C LEU A 279 12.55 5.38 -8.36
N VAL A 280 13.57 4.55 -8.44
CA VAL A 280 13.62 3.24 -7.79
C VAL A 280 14.85 3.17 -6.91
N SER A 281 14.64 2.92 -5.62
CA SER A 281 15.68 2.84 -4.61
C SER A 281 16.04 1.38 -4.32
N ASP A 282 17.30 1.01 -4.53
CA ASP A 282 17.82 -0.32 -4.19
C ASP A 282 18.20 -0.38 -2.72
N ALA A 283 17.22 -0.70 -1.88
CA ALA A 283 17.39 -0.87 -0.45
C ALA A 283 17.69 -2.31 -0.02
N ARG A 284 18.02 -3.23 -0.96
CA ARG A 284 18.18 -4.66 -0.65
C ARG A 284 19.16 -4.93 0.47
N TYR A 285 20.31 -4.23 0.49
CA TYR A 285 21.28 -4.37 1.57
C TYR A 285 20.78 -3.78 2.88
N VAL A 286 20.18 -2.59 2.86
CA VAL A 286 19.62 -1.95 4.06
C VAL A 286 18.53 -2.81 4.70
N ASN A 287 17.74 -3.49 3.88
CA ASN A 287 16.66 -4.37 4.32
C ASN A 287 17.16 -5.54 5.19
N PHE A 288 18.43 -5.97 5.09
CA PHE A 288 18.99 -6.96 6.02
C PHE A 288 18.99 -6.47 7.47
N PHE A 289 19.08 -5.17 7.71
CA PHE A 289 19.23 -4.58 9.04
C PHE A 289 17.95 -4.02 9.63
N THR A 290 16.85 -4.08 8.89
CA THR A 290 15.55 -3.58 9.35
C THR A 290 14.64 -4.75 9.73
N PRO A 291 13.63 -4.54 10.59
CA PRO A 291 12.57 -5.52 10.77
C PRO A 291 11.87 -5.81 9.44
N LYS A 292 11.39 -7.03 9.24
CA LYS A 292 10.56 -7.36 8.08
C LYS A 292 9.17 -6.75 8.27
N ALA A 293 8.53 -6.33 7.19
CA ALA A 293 7.09 -6.08 7.23
C ALA A 293 6.36 -7.36 7.65
N GLY A 294 5.41 -7.20 8.55
CA GLY A 294 4.41 -8.20 8.85
C GLY A 294 3.56 -8.47 7.62
N ARG A 295 3.16 -9.73 7.45
CA ARG A 295 2.11 -10.05 6.49
C ARG A 295 0.79 -9.61 7.13
N THR A 296 0.14 -8.60 6.55
CA THR A 296 -1.28 -8.33 6.83
C THR A 296 -2.05 -9.62 6.55
N LYS A 297 -2.98 -10.01 7.43
CA LYS A 297 -3.79 -11.20 7.17
C LYS A 297 -4.74 -10.98 5.99
N GLU A 298 -4.98 -9.71 5.68
CA GLU A 298 -5.90 -9.21 4.68
C GLU A 298 -5.24 -9.23 3.29
N ASP A 299 -5.92 -9.92 2.38
CA ASP A 299 -5.63 -9.99 0.94
C ASP A 299 -6.35 -8.82 0.22
N PRO A 300 -5.82 -8.23 -0.87
CA PRO A 300 -6.59 -7.31 -1.71
C PRO A 300 -8.03 -7.77 -2.04
N PHE A 301 -8.25 -9.08 -2.23
CA PHE A 301 -9.58 -9.64 -2.47
C PHE A 301 -10.52 -9.52 -1.26
N TRP A 302 -9.97 -9.38 -0.05
CA TRP A 302 -10.75 -9.21 1.17
C TRP A 302 -11.51 -7.86 1.15
N MET A 303 -10.88 -6.76 0.73
CA MET A 303 -11.55 -5.44 0.65
C MET A 303 -12.74 -5.49 -0.30
N THR A 304 -12.55 -6.04 -1.50
CA THR A 304 -13.60 -6.16 -2.52
C THR A 304 -14.70 -7.13 -2.09
N SER A 305 -14.33 -8.23 -1.42
CA SER A 305 -15.30 -9.17 -0.84
C SER A 305 -16.13 -8.53 0.26
N LEU A 306 -15.50 -7.76 1.15
CA LEU A 306 -16.18 -7.01 2.19
C LEU A 306 -17.14 -5.99 1.56
N ALA A 307 -16.66 -5.19 0.61
CA ALA A 307 -17.46 -4.22 -0.13
C ALA A 307 -18.71 -4.86 -0.73
N ARG A 308 -18.52 -5.98 -1.44
CA ARG A 308 -19.60 -6.72 -2.10
C ARG A 308 -20.58 -7.32 -1.09
N SER A 309 -20.08 -7.87 0.01
CA SER A 309 -20.93 -8.48 1.05
C SER A 309 -21.79 -7.47 1.80
N ARG A 310 -21.35 -6.20 1.84
CA ARG A 310 -22.00 -5.11 2.59
C ARG A 310 -22.67 -4.08 1.70
N TYR A 311 -22.59 -4.23 0.38
CA TYR A 311 -23.25 -3.33 -0.54
C TYR A 311 -24.76 -3.49 -0.46
N GLN A 312 -25.47 -2.39 -0.27
CA GLN A 312 -26.92 -2.33 -0.32
C GLN A 312 -27.37 -1.37 -1.43
N LYS A 313 -28.58 -1.59 -1.96
CA LYS A 313 -29.13 -0.72 -3.00
C LYS A 313 -29.26 0.71 -2.45
N GLY A 314 -28.69 1.67 -3.16
CA GLY A 314 -28.68 3.09 -2.76
C GLY A 314 -27.44 3.51 -1.96
N HIS A 315 -26.53 2.57 -1.64
CA HIS A 315 -25.22 2.93 -1.09
C HIS A 315 -24.30 3.48 -2.18
N GLU A 316 -23.50 4.46 -1.80
CA GLU A 316 -22.36 4.92 -2.60
C GLU A 316 -21.10 4.16 -2.21
N VAL A 317 -20.19 4.00 -3.17
CA VAL A 317 -18.86 3.45 -2.94
C VAL A 317 -17.83 4.43 -3.47
N TRP A 318 -16.89 4.82 -2.62
CA TRP A 318 -15.80 5.73 -2.94
C TRP A 318 -14.46 5.09 -2.66
N PHE A 319 -13.51 5.33 -3.56
CA PHE A 319 -12.12 4.97 -3.41
C PHE A 319 -11.27 6.22 -3.27
N LEU A 320 -10.36 6.22 -2.30
CA LEU A 320 -9.42 7.31 -2.01
C LEU A 320 -8.01 6.72 -1.97
N ASP A 321 -7.06 7.35 -2.65
CA ASP A 321 -5.65 6.91 -2.70
C ASP A 321 -4.76 7.94 -2.00
N LEU A 322 -3.86 7.52 -1.12
CA LEU A 322 -2.96 8.43 -0.42
C LEU A 322 -1.74 8.80 -1.28
N LYS A 323 -1.59 10.09 -1.60
CA LYS A 323 -0.48 10.55 -2.43
C LYS A 323 0.87 10.45 -1.71
N LYS A 324 1.79 9.68 -2.30
CA LYS A 324 3.19 9.48 -1.83
C LYS A 324 3.23 9.05 -0.34
N ALA A 325 2.30 8.17 0.05
CA ALA A 325 1.99 7.86 1.44
C ALA A 325 3.21 7.51 2.33
N PHE A 326 4.17 6.73 1.81
CA PHE A 326 5.39 6.38 2.57
C PHE A 326 6.20 7.61 3.01
N TYR A 327 6.37 8.60 2.13
CA TYR A 327 7.15 9.81 2.45
C TYR A 327 6.47 10.72 3.47
N ARG A 328 5.17 10.51 3.75
CA ARG A 328 4.46 11.23 4.82
C ARG A 328 4.81 10.68 6.21
N ILE A 329 5.29 9.44 6.28
CA ILE A 329 5.68 8.78 7.53
C ILE A 329 7.13 9.10 7.87
N ARG A 330 7.38 9.46 9.13
CA ARG A 330 8.72 9.79 9.63
C ARG A 330 9.42 8.59 10.28
N GLN A 331 10.75 8.60 10.24
CA GLN A 331 11.60 7.68 10.97
C GLN A 331 11.85 8.21 12.39
N GLY A 332 11.56 7.39 13.40
CA GLY A 332 11.77 7.72 14.80
C GLY A 332 13.22 7.51 15.26
N GLY A 333 13.59 8.10 16.40
CA GLY A 333 14.84 7.78 17.11
C GLY A 333 16.12 8.28 16.43
N LYS A 334 16.10 9.47 15.82
CA LYS A 334 17.21 10.08 15.06
C LYS A 334 17.68 9.24 13.84
N ARG A 335 16.87 8.28 13.39
CA ARG A 335 17.18 7.45 12.23
C ARG A 335 16.96 8.23 10.95
N VAL A 336 17.88 8.08 10.02
CA VAL A 336 17.77 8.61 8.66
C VAL A 336 18.21 7.54 7.66
N SER A 337 17.59 7.54 6.50
CA SER A 337 18.05 6.75 5.35
C SER A 337 18.95 7.62 4.48
N TYR A 338 20.17 7.16 4.22
CA TYR A 338 21.07 7.82 3.28
C TYR A 338 20.84 7.27 1.88
N LEU A 339 20.71 8.18 0.92
CA LEU A 339 20.48 7.87 -0.48
C LEU A 339 21.61 8.43 -1.35
N LYS A 340 21.82 7.82 -2.50
CA LYS A 340 22.70 8.34 -3.54
C LYS A 340 21.96 8.35 -4.87
N PHE A 341 21.96 9.50 -5.53
CA PHE A 341 21.35 9.69 -6.84
C PHE A 341 22.19 10.67 -7.65
N ASN A 342 22.48 10.32 -8.91
CA ASN A 342 23.34 11.11 -9.81
C ASN A 342 24.72 11.44 -9.20
N GLY A 343 25.24 10.55 -8.35
CA GLY A 343 26.47 10.75 -7.57
C GLY A 343 26.42 11.81 -6.48
N LEU A 344 25.26 12.40 -6.22
CA LEU A 344 25.00 13.26 -5.06
C LEU A 344 24.44 12.43 -3.92
N PHE A 345 24.72 12.85 -2.68
CA PHE A 345 24.26 12.18 -1.46
C PHE A 345 23.12 12.97 -0.84
N TYR A 346 22.08 12.25 -0.46
CA TYR A 346 20.91 12.76 0.21
C TYR A 346 20.66 11.98 1.50
N LYS A 347 19.93 12.58 2.42
CA LYS A 347 19.36 11.93 3.59
C LYS A 347 17.85 12.10 3.59
N SER A 348 17.15 11.15 4.16
CA SER A 348 15.71 11.22 4.36
C SER A 348 15.38 10.80 5.79
N SER A 349 14.66 11.66 6.50
CA SER A 349 14.03 11.36 7.78
C SER A 349 12.66 10.69 7.59
N ARG A 350 12.26 10.39 6.36
CA ARG A 350 10.98 9.77 5.99
C ARG A 350 11.16 8.31 5.59
N ILE A 351 10.09 7.53 5.61
CA ILE A 351 10.10 6.17 5.07
C ILE A 351 10.18 6.26 3.55
N ILE A 352 11.24 5.70 2.96
CA ILE A 352 11.46 5.77 1.50
C ILE A 352 10.94 4.50 0.81
N PHE A 353 10.62 4.59 -0.48
CA PHE A 353 10.27 3.40 -1.26
C PHE A 353 11.42 2.38 -1.30
N GLY A 354 11.07 1.09 -1.26
CA GLY A 354 12.00 -0.04 -1.35
C GLY A 354 12.46 -0.59 0.01
N VAL A 355 12.26 0.16 1.11
CA VAL A 355 12.54 -0.39 2.45
C VAL A 355 11.48 -1.40 2.84
N GLN A 356 11.90 -2.55 3.36
CA GLN A 356 11.00 -3.70 3.57
C GLN A 356 9.97 -3.47 4.67
N HIS A 357 10.20 -2.53 5.59
CA HIS A 357 9.28 -2.19 6.68
C HIS A 357 8.27 -1.10 6.28
N GLY A 358 8.40 -0.56 5.06
CA GLY A 358 7.50 0.46 4.54
C GLY A 358 6.03 0.03 4.61
N PRO A 359 5.64 -1.13 4.05
CA PRO A 359 4.25 -1.59 4.03
C PRO A 359 3.59 -1.62 5.42
N SER A 360 4.26 -2.18 6.43
CA SER A 360 3.73 -2.20 7.81
C SER A 360 3.69 -0.82 8.47
N SER A 361 4.60 0.07 8.09
CA SER A 361 4.57 1.46 8.55
C SER A 361 3.33 2.18 8.02
N LEU A 362 3.00 1.98 6.75
CA LEU A 362 1.82 2.54 6.10
C LEU A 362 0.53 1.93 6.64
N TYR A 363 0.52 0.62 6.90
CA TYR A 363 -0.59 -0.05 7.55
C TYR A 363 -0.91 0.56 8.93
N ALA A 364 0.09 0.80 9.78
CA ALA A 364 -0.16 1.46 11.07
C ALA A 364 -0.68 2.89 10.94
N ALA A 365 -0.18 3.65 9.96
CA ALA A 365 -0.66 5.00 9.71
C ALA A 365 -2.12 5.01 9.24
N THR A 366 -2.51 4.07 8.37
CA THR A 366 -3.88 3.96 7.84
C THR A 366 -4.87 3.42 8.85
N LEU A 367 -4.47 2.45 9.69
CA LEU A 367 -5.26 2.01 10.85
C LEU A 367 -5.57 3.19 11.79
N LEU A 368 -4.57 4.03 12.08
CA LEU A 368 -4.79 5.24 12.89
C LEU A 368 -5.81 6.18 12.24
N MET A 369 -5.75 6.41 10.93
CA MET A 369 -6.69 7.28 10.21
C MET A 369 -8.13 6.77 10.28
N GLU A 370 -8.32 5.46 10.08
CA GLU A 370 -9.61 4.79 10.21
C GLU A 370 -10.19 4.99 11.62
N GLN A 371 -9.40 4.70 12.65
CA GLN A 371 -9.85 4.82 14.04
C GLN A 371 -10.16 6.26 14.44
N LEU A 372 -9.38 7.23 13.95
CA LEU A 372 -9.69 8.65 14.18
C LEU A 372 -11.01 9.05 13.54
N ALA A 373 -11.31 8.59 12.31
CA ALA A 373 -12.58 8.89 11.66
C ALA A 373 -13.77 8.37 12.47
N TYR A 374 -13.73 7.10 12.91
CA TYR A 374 -14.79 6.53 13.75
C TYR A 374 -14.90 7.21 15.12
N ALA A 375 -13.78 7.47 15.78
CA ALA A 375 -13.75 8.13 17.09
C ALA A 375 -14.39 9.52 17.04
N VAL A 376 -14.04 10.34 16.04
CA VAL A 376 -14.61 11.68 15.88
C VAL A 376 -16.10 11.60 15.57
N PHE A 377 -16.51 10.63 14.73
CA PHE A 377 -17.92 10.39 14.45
C PHE A 377 -18.71 10.07 15.73
N ASP A 378 -18.25 9.10 16.52
CA ASP A 378 -18.93 8.68 17.75
C ASP A 378 -19.06 9.84 18.76
N ILE A 379 -18.06 10.72 18.86
CA ILE A 379 -18.10 11.90 19.73
C ILE A 379 -19.10 12.95 19.24
N ILE A 380 -19.08 13.29 17.94
CA ILE A 380 -20.01 14.28 17.37
C ILE A 380 -21.45 13.80 17.50
N MET A 381 -21.67 12.50 17.33
CA MET A 381 -22.97 11.86 17.47
C MET A 381 -23.37 11.60 18.93
N GLU A 382 -22.51 11.91 19.90
CA GLU A 382 -22.74 11.64 21.34
C GLU A 382 -23.03 10.16 21.65
N LEU A 383 -22.53 9.26 20.80
CA LEU A 383 -22.64 7.82 21.01
C LEU A 383 -21.67 7.36 22.10
N GLN A 384 -20.56 8.08 22.27
CA GLN A 384 -19.58 7.89 23.32
C GLN A 384 -19.04 9.25 23.79
N ASP A 385 -18.71 9.36 25.07
CA ASP A 385 -17.98 10.52 25.59
C ASP A 385 -16.49 10.45 25.20
N GLU A 386 -15.79 11.59 25.29
CA GLU A 386 -14.38 11.68 24.90
C GLU A 386 -13.48 10.70 25.67
N GLU A 387 -13.75 10.42 26.95
CA GLU A 387 -12.90 9.53 27.77
C GLU A 387 -13.11 8.06 27.42
N SER A 388 -14.36 7.66 27.18
CA SER A 388 -14.74 6.32 26.74
C SER A 388 -14.09 5.94 25.41
N VAL A 389 -14.08 6.86 24.44
CA VAL A 389 -13.45 6.64 23.12
C VAL A 389 -11.95 6.40 23.26
N LEU A 390 -11.28 7.12 24.16
CA LEU A 390 -9.84 6.97 24.36
C LEU A 390 -9.46 5.66 25.05
N TYR A 391 -10.28 5.22 26.00
CA TYR A 391 -10.11 3.91 26.63
C TYR A 391 -10.29 2.77 25.62
N ASN A 392 -11.20 2.97 24.66
CA ASN A 392 -11.49 2.05 23.57
C ASN A 392 -10.63 2.28 22.33
N PHE A 393 -9.70 3.25 22.34
CA PHE A 393 -8.70 3.46 21.29
C PHE A 393 -7.64 2.37 21.39
N ARG A 394 -8.10 1.12 21.28
CA ARG A 394 -7.29 -0.09 21.23
C ARG A 394 -7.14 -0.41 19.76
N PHE A 395 -5.88 -0.39 19.31
CA PHE A 395 -5.49 -0.76 17.96
C PHE A 395 -5.59 -2.28 17.79
N GLU A 396 -6.82 -2.80 17.76
CA GLU A 396 -7.10 -4.18 17.42
C GLU A 396 -7.22 -4.33 15.90
N ASP A 397 -6.65 -5.41 15.36
CA ASP A 397 -6.57 -5.75 13.93
C ASP A 397 -7.90 -6.16 13.30
N LYS A 398 -8.98 -5.44 13.59
CA LYS A 398 -10.25 -5.69 12.94
C LYS A 398 -10.68 -4.45 12.20
N PRO A 399 -10.77 -4.51 10.86
CA PRO A 399 -11.44 -3.47 10.09
C PRO A 399 -12.84 -3.29 10.67
N VAL A 400 -13.15 -2.07 11.05
CA VAL A 400 -14.36 -1.80 11.82
C VAL A 400 -15.46 -1.60 10.81
N HIS A 401 -16.17 -2.67 10.46
CA HIS A 401 -17.52 -2.50 9.95
C HIS A 401 -18.42 -2.13 11.14
N ARG A 402 -19.12 -1.00 11.04
CA ARG A 402 -20.09 -0.56 12.04
C ARG A 402 -21.48 -0.89 11.54
N ASP A 403 -21.93 -2.12 11.82
CA ASP A 403 -23.29 -2.60 11.52
C ASP A 403 -24.37 -1.65 12.08
N ASP A 404 -24.03 -0.91 13.15
CA ASP A 404 -24.90 0.03 13.85
C ASP A 404 -25.17 1.33 13.08
N ILE A 405 -24.33 1.69 12.09
CA ILE A 405 -24.51 2.92 11.28
C ILE A 405 -24.38 2.67 9.77
N GLU A 406 -24.36 1.41 9.33
CA GLU A 406 -24.34 1.00 7.91
C GLU A 406 -23.19 1.59 7.07
N ILE A 407 -22.10 2.02 7.72
CA ILE A 407 -20.89 2.46 7.04
C ILE A 407 -19.84 1.35 7.06
N THR A 408 -19.19 1.17 5.92
CA THR A 408 -18.02 0.32 5.77
C THR A 408 -16.84 1.19 5.37
N LEU A 409 -15.90 1.35 6.29
CA LEU A 409 -14.57 1.84 5.98
C LEU A 409 -13.63 0.63 5.89
N ALA A 410 -12.96 0.48 4.76
CA ALA A 410 -11.95 -0.54 4.56
C ALA A 410 -10.71 0.10 3.94
N TYR A 411 -9.55 -0.49 4.16
CA TYR A 411 -8.30 0.01 3.59
C TYR A 411 -7.34 -1.13 3.27
N PHE A 412 -6.46 -0.88 2.31
CA PHE A 412 -5.37 -1.76 1.92
C PHE A 412 -4.19 -0.89 1.53
N PHE A 413 -3.21 -0.81 2.44
CA PHE A 413 -2.08 0.12 2.31
C PHE A 413 -2.51 1.57 2.12
N ASP A 414 -2.27 2.17 0.96
CA ASP A 414 -2.60 3.56 0.61
C ASP A 414 -4.02 3.75 0.09
N ASP A 415 -4.72 2.66 -0.22
CA ASP A 415 -6.09 2.69 -0.71
C ASP A 415 -7.11 2.63 0.44
N PHE A 416 -8.04 3.58 0.46
CA PHE A 416 -9.25 3.55 1.29
C PHE A 416 -10.47 3.33 0.43
N MET A 417 -11.42 2.57 0.97
CA MET A 417 -12.76 2.41 0.44
C MET A 417 -13.78 2.79 1.49
N ILE A 418 -14.73 3.63 1.10
CA ILE A 418 -15.87 4.03 1.91
C ILE A 418 -17.14 3.54 1.20
N SER A 419 -17.99 2.82 1.90
CA SER A 419 -19.26 2.32 1.37
C SER A 419 -20.38 2.50 2.38
N GLY A 420 -21.50 3.08 1.97
CA GLY A 420 -22.66 3.33 2.84
C GLY A 420 -23.66 4.31 2.24
N PRO A 421 -24.65 4.77 3.03
CA PRO A 421 -25.58 5.82 2.61
C PRO A 421 -24.83 7.10 2.18
N PRO A 422 -25.27 7.82 1.12
CA PRO A 422 -24.55 8.96 0.55
C PRO A 422 -24.13 10.03 1.56
N LEU A 423 -25.02 10.38 2.49
CA LEU A 423 -24.76 11.39 3.52
C LEU A 423 -23.65 10.95 4.48
N LEU A 424 -23.67 9.69 4.91
CA LEU A 424 -22.64 9.14 5.80
C LEU A 424 -21.30 8.98 5.09
N VAL A 425 -21.33 8.58 3.81
CA VAL A 425 -20.13 8.55 2.97
C VAL A 425 -19.49 9.93 2.87
N GLU A 426 -20.28 10.99 2.63
CA GLU A 426 -19.77 12.36 2.58
C GLU A 426 -19.19 12.82 3.94
N ILE A 427 -19.83 12.47 5.05
CA ILE A 427 -19.29 12.73 6.39
C ILE A 427 -17.96 12.02 6.60
N PHE A 428 -17.87 10.72 6.30
CA PHE A 428 -16.64 9.95 6.46
C PHE A 428 -15.51 10.39 5.53
N LYS A 429 -15.84 10.87 4.32
CA LYS A 429 -14.87 11.53 3.43
C LYS A 429 -14.28 12.78 4.08
N ARG A 430 -15.10 13.62 4.73
CA ARG A 430 -14.63 14.82 5.44
C ARG A 430 -13.81 14.48 6.67
N LEU A 431 -14.28 13.52 7.47
CA LEU A 431 -13.57 13.03 8.66
C LEU A 431 -12.18 12.50 8.31
N LEU A 432 -12.10 11.66 7.26
CA LEU A 432 -10.82 11.18 6.75
C LEU A 432 -9.99 12.33 6.18
N GLY A 433 -10.55 13.18 5.32
CA GLY A 433 -9.84 14.31 4.72
C GLY A 433 -9.17 15.22 5.74
N VAL A 434 -9.89 15.62 6.79
CA VAL A 434 -9.34 16.42 7.89
C VAL A 434 -8.32 15.62 8.70
N GLY A 435 -8.68 14.39 9.09
CA GLY A 435 -7.83 13.51 9.90
C GLY A 435 -6.47 13.26 9.26
N VAL A 436 -6.45 12.87 7.97
CA VAL A 436 -5.21 12.63 7.23
C VAL A 436 -4.38 13.91 7.08
N THR A 437 -5.03 15.06 6.84
CA THR A 437 -4.34 16.34 6.68
C THR A 437 -3.64 16.76 7.98
N LEU A 438 -4.28 16.58 9.13
CA LEU A 438 -3.71 16.90 10.45
C LEU A 438 -2.45 16.10 10.80
N ILE A 439 -2.29 14.90 10.23
CA ILE A 439 -1.10 14.05 10.40
C ILE A 439 -0.13 14.09 9.21
N GLY A 440 -0.38 14.97 8.23
CA GLY A 440 0.55 15.25 7.12
C GLY A 440 0.33 14.47 5.84
N PHE A 441 -0.79 13.77 5.71
CA PHE A 441 -1.16 13.02 4.51
C PHE A 441 -2.14 13.82 3.65
N GLU A 442 -2.24 13.48 2.37
CA GLU A 442 -3.15 14.13 1.43
C GLU A 442 -3.74 13.09 0.47
N PHE A 443 -5.03 13.25 0.15
CA PHE A 443 -5.64 12.60 -1.00
C PHE A 443 -5.42 13.50 -2.23
N PRO A 444 -5.09 12.96 -3.42
CA PRO A 444 -5.04 13.75 -4.63
C PRO A 444 -6.45 14.29 -4.93
N PRO A 445 -6.55 15.48 -5.56
CA PRO A 445 -7.83 15.98 -6.01
C PRO A 445 -8.45 14.95 -6.95
N GLN A 446 -9.66 14.49 -6.62
CA GLN A 446 -10.38 13.56 -7.47
C GLN A 446 -10.75 14.28 -8.77
N ILE A 447 -10.29 13.72 -9.89
CA ILE A 447 -10.74 14.14 -11.22
C ILE A 447 -12.20 13.67 -11.30
N ARG A 448 -13.13 14.63 -11.25
CA ARG A 448 -14.57 14.37 -11.38
C ARG A 448 -14.94 13.97 -12.80
#